data_AF-A0A920T0R8-F1
#
_entry.id   AF-A0A920T0R8-F1
#
_cell.length_a   1.000
_cell.length_b   1.000
_cell.length_c   1.000
_cell.angle_alpha   90.00
_cell.angle_beta   90.00
_cell.angle_gamma   90.00
#
_symmetry.space_group_name_H-M   'P 1'
#
loop_
_entity.id
_entity.type
_entity.pdbx_description
1 polymer ?
#
loop_
_entity_poly.entity_id
_entity_poly.type
_entity_poly.pdbx_seq_one_letter_code
_entity_poly.pdbx_strand_id
1 'polypeptide(L)'
;MVYRVGDERFLLIVNAGNTDKDLKWIASQPVDDSGSNMEILTNKTAMIAIQGPQAVALVDEVTDGSASKIGRFRIANVSFDGCDATLARTGYTGEDGFEIIVPSDQGSDLWSHLKNSGAVECGLGARDVLRLEAGLPLHGNDISTCTNPYEAGFGRFVYTEAPDYVAGDSLVQISATDLLVYW
;
A
#
# COMPACT_ATOMS: atom_id res chain seq x y z
N MET A 1 0.81 0.19 -3.49
CA MET A 1 2.02 -0.08 -2.68
C MET A 1 2.68 -1.36 -3.18
N VAL A 2 4.01 -1.42 -3.17
CA VAL A 2 4.79 -2.62 -3.49
C VAL A 2 5.70 -2.94 -2.31
N TYR A 3 5.63 -4.16 -1.79
CA TYR A 3 6.49 -4.65 -0.72
C TYR A 3 7.37 -5.78 -1.23
N ARG A 4 8.66 -5.75 -0.90
CA ARG A 4 9.55 -6.91 -1.09
C ARG A 4 9.44 -7.81 0.14
N VAL A 5 8.86 -8.99 -0.03
CA VAL A 5 8.55 -9.96 1.05
C VAL A 5 9.46 -11.20 1.00
N GLY A 6 10.43 -11.20 0.08
CA GLY A 6 11.51 -12.16 -0.04
C GLY A 6 12.49 -11.69 -1.11
N ASP A 7 13.53 -12.47 -1.38
CA ASP A 7 14.56 -12.06 -2.35
C ASP A 7 13.96 -11.81 -3.73
N GLU A 8 13.04 -12.67 -4.16
CA GLU A 8 12.37 -12.61 -5.47
C GLU A 8 10.84 -12.60 -5.33
N ARG A 9 10.31 -12.19 -4.17
CA ARG A 9 8.87 -12.15 -3.90
C ARG A 9 8.41 -10.76 -3.56
N PHE A 10 7.36 -10.31 -4.25
CA PHE A 10 6.78 -8.99 -4.07
C PHE A 10 5.28 -9.09 -3.82
N LEU A 11 4.79 -8.29 -2.88
CA LEU A 11 3.36 -8.12 -2.61
C LEU A 11 2.92 -6.76 -3.16
N LEU A 12 1.96 -6.78 -4.07
CA LEU A 12 1.37 -5.59 -4.66
C LEU A 12 -0.02 -5.36 -4.03
N ILE A 13 -0.22 -4.20 -3.43
CA ILE A 13 -1.52 -3.75 -2.93
C ILE A 13 -1.99 -2.59 -3.81
N VAL A 14 -3.06 -2.83 -4.57
CA VAL A 14 -3.65 -1.90 -5.54
C VAL A 14 -4.98 -1.37 -5.04
N ASN A 15 -5.47 -0.28 -5.67
CA ASN A 15 -6.79 0.25 -5.35
C ASN A 15 -7.88 -0.71 -5.82
N ALA A 16 -8.86 -1.00 -4.97
CA ALA A 16 -9.93 -1.95 -5.29
C ALA A 16 -10.68 -1.61 -6.60
N GLY A 17 -10.92 -0.32 -6.87
CA GLY A 17 -11.57 0.14 -8.10
C GLY A 17 -10.71 0.03 -9.37
N ASN A 18 -9.40 -0.23 -9.23
CA ASN A 18 -8.47 -0.40 -10.34
C ASN A 18 -8.03 -1.85 -10.55
N THR A 19 -8.42 -2.79 -9.69
CA THR A 19 -7.93 -4.19 -9.72
C THR A 19 -7.88 -4.79 -11.13
N ASP A 20 -9.00 -4.77 -11.87
CA ASP A 20 -9.04 -5.35 -13.22
C ASP A 20 -8.16 -4.62 -14.23
N LYS A 21 -8.03 -3.29 -14.10
CA LYS A 21 -7.19 -2.46 -14.97
C LYS A 21 -5.73 -2.75 -14.70
N ASP A 22 -5.35 -2.79 -13.43
CA ASP A 22 -3.98 -3.03 -13.00
C ASP A 22 -3.55 -4.45 -13.38
N LEU A 23 -4.40 -5.47 -13.17
CA LEU A 23 -4.13 -6.84 -13.61
C LEU A 23 -3.97 -6.95 -15.12
N LYS A 24 -4.85 -6.33 -15.91
CA LYS A 24 -4.74 -6.32 -17.37
C LYS A 24 -3.46 -5.63 -17.83
N TRP A 25 -3.12 -4.50 -17.22
CA TRP A 25 -1.91 -3.76 -17.53
C TRP A 25 -0.65 -4.57 -17.21
N ILE A 26 -0.59 -5.23 -16.06
CA ILE A 26 0.57 -6.04 -15.68
C ILE A 26 0.69 -7.26 -16.61
N ALA A 27 -0.42 -7.93 -16.91
CA ALA A 27 -0.45 -9.07 -17.83
C ALA A 27 -0.08 -8.70 -19.27
N SER A 28 -0.19 -7.43 -19.67
CA SER A 28 0.23 -6.96 -21.00
C SER A 28 1.70 -6.57 -21.08
N GLN A 29 2.43 -6.52 -19.95
CA GLN A 29 3.85 -6.19 -19.98
C GLN A 29 4.67 -7.36 -20.56
N PRO A 30 5.80 -7.09 -21.22
CA PRO A 30 6.71 -8.14 -21.66
C PRO A 30 7.11 -9.02 -20.47
N VAL A 31 6.92 -10.32 -20.60
CA VAL A 31 7.42 -11.31 -19.65
C VAL A 31 8.73 -11.83 -20.21
N ASP A 32 9.80 -11.73 -19.44
CA ASP A 32 11.08 -12.34 -19.77
C ASP A 32 11.03 -13.85 -19.48
N ASP A 33 12.06 -14.58 -19.91
CA ASP A 33 12.16 -16.03 -19.65
C ASP A 33 12.49 -16.36 -18.17
N SER A 34 12.31 -15.42 -17.25
CA SER A 34 12.61 -15.58 -15.81
C SER A 34 11.69 -16.57 -15.09
N GLY A 35 10.55 -16.93 -15.71
CA GLY A 35 9.53 -17.76 -15.07
C GLY A 35 8.73 -17.04 -13.98
N SER A 36 8.73 -15.70 -14.00
CA SER A 36 7.93 -14.87 -13.10
C SER A 36 6.45 -15.27 -13.14
N ASN A 37 5.82 -15.33 -11.97
CA ASN A 37 4.40 -15.63 -11.83
C ASN A 37 3.69 -14.58 -10.97
N MET A 38 2.37 -14.52 -11.11
CA MET A 38 1.51 -13.66 -10.31
C MET A 38 0.37 -14.47 -9.73
N GLU A 39 0.26 -14.47 -8.40
CA GLU A 39 -0.89 -15.03 -7.71
C GLU A 39 -1.85 -13.91 -7.29
N ILE A 40 -3.15 -14.10 -7.56
CA ILE A 40 -4.20 -13.19 -7.12
C ILE A 40 -4.70 -13.63 -5.73
N LEU A 41 -4.42 -12.81 -4.72
CA LEU A 41 -4.78 -13.07 -3.33
C LEU A 41 -6.02 -12.30 -2.85
N THR A 42 -6.62 -11.44 -3.68
CA THR A 42 -7.67 -10.48 -3.29
C THR A 42 -8.83 -11.09 -2.52
N ASN A 43 -9.30 -12.29 -2.89
CA ASN A 43 -10.41 -12.97 -2.23
C ASN A 43 -9.98 -14.02 -1.19
N LYS A 44 -8.66 -14.21 -1.02
CA LYS A 44 -8.06 -15.15 -0.06
C LYS A 44 -7.58 -14.45 1.21
N THR A 45 -7.54 -13.12 1.21
CA THR A 45 -7.04 -12.33 2.32
C THR A 45 -8.05 -11.26 2.75
N ALA A 46 -7.95 -10.85 4.00
CA ALA A 46 -8.59 -9.65 4.54
C ALA A 46 -7.49 -8.70 5.01
N MET A 47 -7.73 -7.40 4.87
CA MET A 47 -6.81 -6.36 5.35
C MET A 47 -7.53 -5.38 6.27
N ILE A 48 -6.99 -5.17 7.46
CA ILE A 48 -7.50 -4.22 8.46
C ILE A 48 -6.39 -3.21 8.76
N ALA A 49 -6.74 -1.92 8.71
CA ALA A 49 -5.82 -0.84 9.08
C ALA A 49 -6.13 -0.35 10.49
N ILE A 50 -5.12 -0.32 11.36
CA ILE A 50 -5.17 0.30 12.68
C ILE A 50 -4.26 1.53 12.67
N GLN A 51 -4.83 2.69 12.94
CA GLN A 51 -4.19 3.99 12.72
C GLN A 51 -4.46 4.89 13.91
N GLY A 52 -3.46 5.67 14.31
CA GLY A 52 -3.53 6.60 15.43
C GLY A 52 -2.50 6.32 16.53
N PRO A 53 -2.46 7.17 17.57
CA PRO A 53 -1.38 7.18 18.57
C PRO A 53 -1.30 5.90 19.42
N GLN A 54 -2.38 5.11 19.48
CA GLN A 54 -2.44 3.85 20.22
C GLN A 54 -2.20 2.62 19.33
N ALA A 55 -1.95 2.81 18.02
CA ALA A 55 -1.87 1.72 17.07
C ALA A 55 -0.79 0.69 17.42
N VAL A 56 0.40 1.13 17.82
CA VAL A 56 1.48 0.22 18.23
C VAL A 56 1.06 -0.69 19.37
N ALA A 57 0.44 -0.13 20.42
CA ALA A 57 0.03 -0.90 21.59
C ALA A 57 -1.08 -1.92 21.26
N LEU A 58 -2.10 -1.49 20.51
CA LEU A 58 -3.22 -2.36 20.11
C LEU A 58 -2.75 -3.50 19.20
N VAL A 59 -1.84 -3.21 18.26
CA VAL A 59 -1.33 -4.23 17.34
C VAL A 59 -0.34 -5.17 18.03
N ASP A 60 0.45 -4.69 18.98
CA ASP A 60 1.33 -5.55 19.78
C ASP A 60 0.53 -6.56 20.61
N GLU A 61 -0.64 -6.20 21.11
CA GLU A 61 -1.52 -7.11 21.87
C GLU A 61 -1.96 -8.32 21.02
N VAL A 62 -2.22 -8.11 19.72
CA VAL A 62 -2.67 -9.18 18.81
C VAL A 62 -1.53 -9.86 18.04
N THR A 63 -0.29 -9.36 18.14
CA THR A 63 0.88 -9.88 17.40
C THR A 63 2.07 -10.24 18.30
N ASP A 64 1.82 -10.47 19.58
CA ASP A 64 2.84 -10.83 20.59
C ASP A 64 4.05 -9.89 20.61
N GLY A 65 3.81 -8.58 20.55
CA GLY A 65 4.87 -7.55 20.62
C GLY A 65 5.70 -7.39 19.34
N SER A 66 5.17 -7.83 18.19
CA SER A 66 5.88 -7.74 16.91
C SER A 66 5.82 -6.34 16.29
N ALA A 67 4.74 -5.58 16.50
CA ALA A 67 4.50 -4.27 15.89
C ALA A 67 5.58 -3.26 16.27
N SER A 68 5.97 -3.22 17.54
CA SER A 68 7.02 -2.31 18.05
C SER A 68 8.39 -2.48 17.37
N LYS A 69 8.64 -3.65 16.75
CA LYS A 69 9.92 -3.97 16.09
C LYS A 69 9.95 -3.56 14.61
N ILE A 70 8.81 -3.18 14.04
CA ILE A 70 8.67 -2.87 12.63
C ILE A 70 8.82 -1.36 12.43
N GLY A 71 9.82 -0.96 11.64
CA GLY A 71 10.02 0.44 11.26
C GLY A 71 8.99 0.94 10.25
N ARG A 72 8.82 2.26 10.14
CA ARG A 72 7.92 2.87 9.14
C ARG A 72 8.29 2.43 7.72
N PHE A 73 7.31 2.13 6.88
CA PHE A 73 7.49 1.55 5.53
C PHE A 73 8.27 0.22 5.52
N ARG A 74 8.20 -0.53 6.62
CA ARG A 74 8.66 -1.93 6.68
C ARG A 74 7.47 -2.87 6.81
N ILE A 75 7.71 -4.10 6.40
CA ILE A 75 6.77 -5.21 6.42
C ILE A 75 7.44 -6.41 7.09
N ALA A 76 6.66 -7.20 7.81
CA ALA A 76 7.11 -8.45 8.39
C ALA A 76 5.99 -9.49 8.36
N ASN A 77 6.38 -10.77 8.34
CA ASN A 77 5.45 -11.84 8.69
C ASN A 77 5.39 -11.95 10.21
N VAL A 78 4.18 -12.04 10.74
CA VAL A 78 3.87 -12.18 12.15
C VAL A 78 2.83 -13.28 12.33
N SER A 79 2.48 -13.60 13.58
CA SER A 79 1.40 -14.52 13.90
C SER A 79 0.24 -13.74 14.50
N PHE A 80 -0.98 -14.13 14.16
CA PHE A 80 -2.22 -13.73 14.83
C PHE A 80 -2.99 -15.01 15.17
N ASP A 81 -3.21 -15.29 16.45
CA ASP A 81 -3.89 -16.52 16.93
C ASP A 81 -3.34 -17.83 16.31
N GLY A 82 -2.02 -17.89 16.07
CA GLY A 82 -1.34 -19.03 15.48
C GLY A 82 -1.47 -19.14 13.95
N CYS A 83 -2.10 -18.17 13.31
CA CYS A 83 -2.19 -18.05 11.86
C CYS A 83 -1.13 -17.09 11.31
N ASP A 84 -0.60 -17.39 10.13
CA ASP A 84 0.31 -16.48 9.42
C ASP A 84 -0.41 -15.17 9.07
N ALA A 85 0.22 -14.06 9.41
CA ALA A 85 -0.24 -12.72 9.10
C ALA A 85 0.92 -11.88 8.53
N THR A 86 0.58 -10.88 7.74
CA THR A 86 1.54 -9.88 7.26
C THR A 86 1.23 -8.55 7.91
N LEU A 87 2.25 -7.93 8.50
CA LEU A 87 2.14 -6.66 9.19
C LEU A 87 3.01 -5.61 8.51
N ALA A 88 2.40 -4.55 8.00
CA ALA A 88 3.09 -3.41 7.40
C ALA A 88 2.86 -2.15 8.23
N ARG A 89 3.93 -1.41 8.58
CA ARG A 89 3.82 -0.12 9.28
C ARG A 89 3.63 1.01 8.28
N THR A 90 2.45 1.00 7.69
CA THR A 90 1.97 1.89 6.65
C THR A 90 0.55 2.35 6.97
N GLY A 91 0.09 3.37 6.25
CA GLY A 91 -1.16 4.02 6.59
C GLY A 91 -1.60 5.04 5.57
N TYR A 92 -2.87 5.41 5.67
CA TYR A 92 -3.52 6.38 4.78
C TYR A 92 -4.27 7.45 5.58
N THR A 93 -3.70 7.86 6.71
CA THR A 93 -4.32 8.80 7.66
C THR A 93 -3.41 9.96 8.09
N GLY A 94 -2.11 9.89 7.77
CA GLY A 94 -1.09 10.82 8.29
C GLY A 94 -0.54 10.44 9.67
N GLU A 95 -1.26 9.62 10.43
CA GLU A 95 -0.84 9.11 11.73
C GLU A 95 0.08 7.89 11.61
N ASP A 96 0.69 7.50 12.74
CA ASP A 96 1.32 6.19 12.86
C ASP A 96 0.26 5.08 12.83
N GLY A 97 0.67 3.88 12.41
CA GLY A 97 -0.27 2.79 12.25
C GLY A 97 0.26 1.64 11.42
N PHE A 98 -0.60 0.64 11.30
CA PHE A 98 -0.32 -0.59 10.62
C PHE A 98 -1.46 -1.01 9.70
N GLU A 99 -1.11 -1.78 8.69
CA GLU A 99 -2.01 -2.58 7.87
C GLU A 99 -1.70 -4.06 8.16
N ILE A 100 -2.71 -4.78 8.64
CA ILE A 100 -2.62 -6.20 8.99
C ILE A 100 -3.36 -7.00 7.91
N ILE A 101 -2.67 -7.94 7.29
CA ILE A 101 -3.22 -8.82 6.26
C ILE A 101 -3.25 -10.24 6.83
N VAL A 102 -4.42 -10.86 6.81
CA VAL A 102 -4.67 -12.22 7.30
C VAL A 102 -5.42 -13.02 6.24
N PRO A 103 -5.47 -14.36 6.34
CA PRO A 103 -6.42 -15.17 5.58
C PRO A 103 -7.85 -14.63 5.72
N SER A 104 -8.64 -14.70 4.65
CA SER A 104 -9.97 -14.07 4.61
C SER A 104 -10.93 -14.58 5.69
N ASP A 105 -10.80 -15.84 6.09
CA ASP A 105 -11.57 -16.48 7.14
C ASP A 105 -11.21 -15.99 8.55
N GLN A 106 -10.01 -15.44 8.75
CA GLN A 106 -9.55 -14.84 10.02
C GLN A 106 -9.91 -13.36 10.18
N GLY A 107 -10.40 -12.71 9.11
CA GLY A 107 -10.65 -11.26 9.12
C GLY A 107 -11.68 -10.81 10.18
N SER A 108 -12.73 -11.61 10.39
CA SER A 108 -13.75 -11.30 11.41
C SER A 108 -13.21 -11.42 12.84
N ASP A 109 -12.33 -12.39 13.07
CA ASP A 109 -11.75 -12.64 14.39
C ASP A 109 -10.73 -11.56 14.73
N LEU A 110 -9.89 -11.17 13.76
CA LEU A 110 -8.97 -10.03 13.90
C LEU A 110 -9.73 -8.74 14.20
N TRP A 111 -10.80 -8.45 13.45
CA TRP A 111 -11.65 -7.27 13.69
C TRP A 111 -12.22 -7.26 15.11
N SER A 112 -12.76 -8.40 15.55
CA SER A 112 -13.38 -8.54 16.86
C SER A 112 -12.36 -8.37 17.99
N HIS A 113 -11.17 -8.96 17.87
CA HIS A 113 -10.09 -8.79 18.82
C HIS A 113 -9.68 -7.33 18.95
N LEU A 114 -9.36 -6.66 17.84
CA LEU A 114 -8.93 -5.25 17.85
C LEU A 114 -9.98 -4.34 18.49
N LYS A 115 -11.26 -4.55 18.17
CA LYS A 115 -12.37 -3.80 18.77
C LYS A 115 -12.47 -4.04 20.28
N ASN A 116 -12.36 -5.30 20.72
CA ASN A 116 -12.42 -5.66 22.13
C ASN A 116 -11.22 -5.09 22.93
N SER A 117 -10.06 -4.93 22.29
CA SER A 117 -8.88 -4.25 22.85
C SER A 117 -9.00 -2.72 22.85
N GLY A 118 -10.09 -2.15 22.32
CA GLY A 118 -10.41 -0.71 22.40
C GLY A 118 -10.21 0.06 21.10
N ALA A 119 -9.96 -0.60 19.97
CA ALA A 119 -9.99 0.06 18.67
C ALA A 119 -11.41 0.55 18.35
N VAL A 120 -11.51 1.75 17.79
CA VAL A 120 -12.78 2.36 17.37
C VAL A 120 -12.95 2.18 15.87
N GLU A 121 -14.14 1.75 15.45
CA GLU A 121 -14.45 1.55 14.04
C GLU A 121 -14.54 2.88 13.28
N CYS A 122 -13.85 2.96 12.15
CA CYS A 122 -13.86 4.13 11.28
C CYS A 122 -14.32 3.75 9.86
N GLY A 123 -15.27 4.50 9.32
CA GLY A 123 -15.79 4.30 7.97
C GLY A 123 -15.03 5.07 6.89
N LEU A 124 -15.47 4.93 5.64
CA LEU A 124 -14.87 5.58 4.48
C LEU A 124 -14.88 7.12 4.55
N GLY A 125 -15.91 7.72 5.15
CA GLY A 125 -15.97 9.18 5.31
C GLY A 125 -14.85 9.71 6.23
N ALA A 126 -14.61 9.07 7.37
CA ALA A 126 -13.50 9.43 8.25
C ALA A 126 -12.14 9.23 7.57
N ARG A 127 -11.99 8.12 6.82
CA ARG A 127 -10.79 7.86 6.01
C ARG A 127 -10.52 8.96 5.00
N ASP A 128 -11.55 9.44 4.29
CA ASP A 128 -11.40 10.50 3.28
C ASP A 128 -11.03 11.86 3.89
N VAL A 129 -11.53 12.17 5.09
CA VAL A 129 -11.11 13.38 5.82
C VAL A 129 -9.64 13.28 6.23
N LEU A 130 -9.24 12.19 6.90
CA LEU A 130 -7.88 12.03 7.42
C LEU A 130 -6.82 12.03 6.32
N ARG A 131 -7.06 11.30 5.22
CA ARG A 131 -6.13 11.28 4.08
C ARG A 131 -5.99 12.66 3.45
N LEU A 132 -7.08 13.44 3.39
CA LEU A 132 -7.08 14.77 2.80
C LEU A 132 -6.28 15.75 3.67
N GLU A 133 -6.51 15.73 4.99
CA GLU A 133 -5.72 16.50 5.96
C GLU A 133 -4.23 16.15 5.90
N ALA A 134 -3.91 14.87 5.67
CA ALA A 134 -2.55 14.38 5.49
C ALA A 134 -1.94 14.65 4.11
N GLY A 135 -2.70 15.23 3.16
CA GLY A 135 -2.24 15.50 1.79
C GLY A 135 -1.98 14.25 0.95
N LEU A 136 -2.67 13.14 1.24
CA LEU A 136 -2.53 11.87 0.53
C LEU A 136 -3.55 11.79 -0.63
N PRO A 137 -3.10 11.51 -1.87
CA PRO A 137 -4.00 11.54 -3.03
C PRO A 137 -4.79 10.25 -3.19
N LEU A 138 -5.96 10.39 -3.79
CA LEU A 138 -6.90 9.32 -4.10
C LEU A 138 -7.03 9.15 -5.62
N HIS A 139 -6.78 7.94 -6.11
CA HIS A 139 -6.92 7.64 -7.53
C HIS A 139 -8.38 7.75 -7.98
N GLY A 140 -8.61 8.46 -9.09
CA GLY A 140 -9.93 8.83 -9.60
C GLY A 140 -10.37 10.24 -9.23
N ASN A 141 -9.76 10.85 -8.20
CA ASN A 141 -10.03 12.22 -7.78
C ASN A 141 -8.81 13.12 -7.99
N ASP A 142 -7.71 12.80 -7.32
CA ASP A 142 -6.50 13.64 -7.30
C ASP A 142 -5.47 13.17 -8.33
N ILE A 143 -5.45 11.88 -8.62
CA ILE A 143 -4.58 11.26 -9.62
C ILE A 143 -5.37 10.34 -10.54
N SER A 144 -4.97 10.28 -11.80
CA SER A 144 -5.61 9.51 -12.87
C SER A 144 -4.63 9.29 -14.03
N THR A 145 -5.08 8.59 -15.07
CA THR A 145 -4.35 8.43 -16.34
C THR A 145 -4.15 9.75 -17.11
N CYS A 146 -4.80 10.85 -16.69
CA CYS A 146 -4.66 12.17 -17.31
C CYS A 146 -3.70 13.10 -16.55
N THR A 147 -3.05 12.60 -15.50
CA THR A 147 -2.14 13.36 -14.61
C THR A 147 -0.82 12.62 -14.55
N ASN A 148 0.27 13.32 -14.84
CA ASN A 148 1.60 12.75 -14.75
C ASN A 148 2.13 12.84 -13.30
N PRO A 149 3.12 12.02 -12.89
CA PRO A 149 3.59 11.99 -11.52
C PRO A 149 4.25 13.29 -11.05
N TYR A 150 4.75 14.16 -11.95
CA TYR A 150 5.28 15.46 -11.56
C TYR A 150 4.16 16.44 -11.19
N GLU A 151 3.10 16.51 -11.99
CA GLU A 151 1.89 17.30 -11.68
C GLU A 151 1.25 16.88 -10.35
N ALA A 152 1.29 15.58 -10.04
CA ALA A 152 0.76 15.01 -8.80
C ALA A 152 1.70 15.20 -7.58
N GLY A 153 2.83 15.89 -7.72
CA GLY A 153 3.80 16.09 -6.62
C GLY A 153 4.62 14.85 -6.25
N PHE A 154 4.65 13.83 -7.11
CA PHE A 154 5.32 12.55 -6.90
C PHE A 154 6.69 12.42 -7.56
N GLY A 155 7.29 13.52 -8.01
CA GLY A 155 8.61 13.52 -8.66
C GLY A 155 9.70 12.79 -7.85
N ARG A 156 9.63 12.81 -6.52
CA ARG A 156 10.56 12.07 -5.64
C ARG A 156 10.55 10.55 -5.84
N PHE A 157 9.46 9.99 -6.35
CA PHE A 157 9.29 8.56 -6.60
C PHE A 157 9.54 8.17 -8.07
N VAL A 158 9.94 9.13 -8.91
CA VAL A 158 10.23 8.90 -10.32
C VAL A 158 11.72 8.62 -10.48
N TYR A 159 12.05 7.45 -11.02
CA TYR A 159 13.44 6.99 -11.23
C TYR A 159 13.66 6.67 -12.71
N THR A 160 13.77 7.70 -13.55
CA THR A 160 13.96 7.56 -15.02
C THR A 160 15.25 6.87 -15.42
N GLU A 161 16.24 6.81 -14.53
CA GLU A 161 17.51 6.11 -14.75
C GLU A 161 17.38 4.58 -14.59
N ALA A 162 16.24 4.07 -14.10
CA ALA A 162 16.03 2.65 -13.96
C ALA A 162 15.89 1.99 -15.36
N PRO A 163 16.60 0.87 -15.62
CA PRO A 163 16.47 0.17 -16.89
C PRO A 163 15.04 -0.31 -17.07
N ASP A 164 14.58 -0.29 -18.33
CA ASP A 164 13.26 -0.78 -18.75
C ASP A 164 12.07 -0.16 -18.00
N TYR A 165 12.26 1.04 -17.42
CA TYR A 165 11.16 1.76 -16.80
C TYR A 165 10.17 2.19 -17.88
N VAL A 166 8.99 1.55 -17.90
CA VAL A 166 7.96 1.69 -18.95
C VAL A 166 7.62 3.14 -19.31
N ALA A 167 7.62 4.05 -18.33
CA ALA A 167 7.30 5.46 -18.54
C ALA A 167 8.53 6.37 -18.71
N GLY A 168 9.75 5.82 -18.71
CA GLY A 168 11.02 6.54 -18.59
C GLY A 168 11.18 7.66 -19.62
N ASP A 169 11.15 7.32 -20.90
CA ASP A 169 11.32 8.30 -21.99
C ASP A 169 10.28 9.43 -21.94
N SER A 170 9.02 9.10 -21.66
CA SER A 170 7.94 10.09 -21.56
C SER A 170 8.16 11.03 -20.37
N LEU A 171 8.57 10.51 -19.22
CA LEU A 171 8.82 11.32 -18.02
C LEU A 171 10.06 12.20 -18.17
N VAL A 172 11.10 11.75 -18.87
CA VAL A 172 12.27 12.58 -19.21
C VAL A 172 11.85 13.78 -20.07
N GLN A 173 11.01 13.56 -21.09
CA GLN A 173 10.51 14.63 -21.96
C GLN A 173 9.66 15.65 -21.20
N ILE A 174 8.79 15.19 -20.30
CA ILE A 174 7.94 16.06 -19.47
C ILE A 174 8.81 16.92 -18.53
N SER A 175 9.76 16.31 -17.82
CA SER A 175 10.68 17.01 -16.91
C SER A 175 11.49 18.11 -17.61
N ALA A 176 11.98 17.85 -18.83
CA ALA A 176 12.70 18.83 -19.64
C ALA A 176 11.83 20.04 -20.05
N THR A 177 10.51 19.87 -20.12
CA THR A 177 9.56 20.90 -20.52
C THR A 177 9.12 21.78 -19.33
N ASP A 178 8.93 21.20 -18.14
CA ASP A 178 8.53 21.94 -16.94
C ASP A 178 9.64 22.86 -16.37
N LEU A 179 10.90 22.60 -16.71
CA LEU A 179 12.02 23.51 -16.42
C LEU A 179 12.00 24.81 -17.23
N LEU A 180 11.15 24.91 -18.26
CA LEU A 180 11.02 26.10 -19.12
C LEU A 180 9.82 27.00 -18.75
N VAL A 181 8.97 26.61 -17.79
CA VAL A 181 7.72 27.34 -17.46
C VAL A 181 7.80 28.10 -16.12
N TYR A 182 8.91 28.01 -15.40
CA TYR A 182 9.11 28.68 -14.10
C TYR A 182 10.30 29.66 -14.04
N TRP A 183 10.72 30.22 -15.18
CA TRP A 183 11.64 31.37 -15.22
C TRP A 183 11.16 32.46 -16.18
#